data_AF-A0A2V6B541-F1
#
_entry.id   AF-A0A2V6B541-F1
#
_cell.length_a   1.000
_cell.length_b   1.000
_cell.length_c   1.000
_cell.angle_alpha   90.00
_cell.angle_beta   90.00
_cell.angle_gamma   90.00
#
_symmetry.space_group_name_H-M   'P 1'
#
loop_
_entity.id
_entity.type
_entity.pdbx_description
1 polymer ?
#
loop_
_entity_poly.entity_id
_entity_poly.type
_entity_poly.pdbx_seq_one_letter_code
_entity_poly.pdbx_strand_id
1 'polypeptide(L)'
;MKSSILDARRIAFVVGIAGLVACVAGWAIDRREFFVSYLFAFLFWLGVALGCSGFLMIHHLTAGRWGYPIRRFLEAAIGTLPL
;
A
#
# COMPACT_ATOMS: atom_id res chain seq x y z
N MET A 1 9.15 19.33 8.34
CA MET A 1 8.70 18.32 7.35
C MET A 1 8.93 16.87 7.79
N LYS A 2 9.99 16.52 8.55
CA LYS A 2 10.16 15.15 9.08
C LYS A 2 9.17 14.75 10.19
N SER A 3 8.59 15.69 10.92
CA SER A 3 7.62 15.39 11.99
C SER A 3 6.31 14.83 11.43
N SER A 4 5.74 15.46 10.40
CA SER A 4 4.44 15.07 9.83
C SER A 4 4.42 13.64 9.26
N ILE A 5 5.54 13.16 8.71
CA ILE A 5 5.64 11.77 8.22
C ILE A 5 5.70 10.74 9.35
N LEU A 6 6.25 11.12 10.51
CA LEU A 6 6.31 10.26 11.69
C LEU A 6 4.92 10.13 12.32
N ASP A 7 4.19 11.25 12.37
CA ASP A 7 2.80 11.28 12.83
C ASP A 7 1.93 10.40 11.93
N ALA A 8 2.04 10.55 10.61
CA ALA A 8 1.33 9.71 9.64
C ALA A 8 1.69 8.22 9.76
N ARG A 9 2.98 7.89 9.93
CA ARG A 9 3.43 6.51 10.16
C ARG A 9 2.86 5.92 11.44
N ARG A 10 2.79 6.71 12.52
CA ARG A 10 2.25 6.28 13.80
C ARG A 10 0.74 6.01 13.70
N ILE A 11 0.01 6.90 13.04
CA ILE A 11 -1.43 6.71 12.80
C ILE A 11 -1.66 5.46 11.95
N ALA A 12 -0.94 5.32 10.83
CA ALA A 12 -1.04 4.14 9.97
C ALA A 12 -0.73 2.84 10.72
N PHE A 13 0.25 2.85 11.62
CA PHE A 13 0.58 1.69 12.46
C PHE A 13 -0.55 1.33 13.43
N VAL A 14 -1.14 2.32 14.12
CA VAL A 14 -2.27 2.10 15.04
C VAL A 14 -3.49 1.57 14.28
N VAL A 15 -3.80 2.16 13.12
CA VAL A 15 -4.89 1.69 12.24
C VAL A 15 -4.62 0.27 11.74
N GLY A 16 -3.38 -0.04 11.38
CA GLY A 16 -2.97 -1.38 10.95
C GLY A 16 -3.16 -2.44 12.05
N ILE A 17 -2.79 -2.13 13.30
CA ILE A 17 -3.02 -3.02 14.45
C ILE A 17 -4.52 -3.22 14.67
N ALA A 18 -5.31 -2.15 14.67
CA ALA A 18 -6.76 -2.23 14.85
C ALA A 18 -7.42 -3.09 13.74
N GLY A 19 -6.98 -2.90 12.50
CA GLY A 19 -7.41 -3.73 11.36
C GLY A 19 -7.05 -5.20 11.52
N LEU A 20 -5.84 -5.51 12.01
CA LEU A 20 -5.40 -6.88 12.25
C LEU A 20 -6.25 -7.57 13.34
N VAL A 21 -6.57 -6.86 14.42
CA VAL A 21 -7.48 -7.37 15.46
C VAL A 21 -8.88 -7.63 14.88
N ALA A 22 -9.40 -6.74 14.04
CA ALA A 22 -10.67 -6.93 13.36
C ALA A 22 -10.65 -8.14 12.39
N CYS A 23 -9.53 -8.36 11.68
CA CYS A 23 -9.32 -9.53 10.84
C CYS A 23 -9.36 -10.84 11.63
N VAL A 24 -8.72 -10.90 12.81
CA VAL A 24 -8.75 -12.07 13.68
C VAL A 24 -10.18 -12.35 14.18
N ALA A 25 -10.92 -11.31 14.55
CA ALA A 25 -12.32 -11.43 14.93
C ALA A 25 -13.20 -11.94 13.76
N GLY A 26 -13.02 -11.38 12.56
CA GLY A 26 -13.73 -11.81 11.35
C GLY A 26 -13.45 -13.26 10.98
N TRP A 27 -12.19 -13.71 11.12
CA TRP A 27 -11.81 -15.11 10.90
C TRP A 27 -12.49 -16.09 11.86
N ALA A 28 -12.73 -15.67 13.11
CA ALA A 28 -13.42 -16.48 14.11
C ALA A 28 -14.95 -16.58 13.86
N ILE A 29 -15.55 -15.56 13.24
CA ILE A 29 -17.00 -15.50 12.97
C ILE A 29 -17.35 -16.26 11.67
N ASP A 30 -16.74 -15.88 10.55
CA ASP A 30 -16.96 -16.51 9.25
C ASP A 30 -15.66 -16.54 8.44
N ARG A 31 -15.11 -17.75 8.31
CA ARG A 31 -13.86 -17.98 7.58
C ARG A 31 -14.01 -17.71 6.08
N ARG A 32 -15.17 -18.03 5.49
CA ARG A 32 -15.36 -17.87 4.04
C ARG A 32 -15.39 -16.39 3.68
N GLU A 33 -16.16 -15.61 4.42
CA GLU A 33 -16.25 -14.17 4.21
C GLU A 33 -14.91 -13.47 4.48
N PHE A 34 -14.19 -13.91 5.53
CA PHE A 34 -12.84 -13.45 5.80
C PHE A 34 -11.90 -13.64 4.61
N PHE A 35 -11.85 -14.83 4.01
CA PHE A 35 -10.93 -15.09 2.89
C PHE A 35 -11.28 -14.30 1.63
N VAL A 36 -12.57 -14.09 1.34
CA VAL A 36 -13.01 -13.27 0.19
C VAL A 36 -12.61 -11.81 0.40
N SER A 37 -12.92 -11.26 1.57
CA SER A 37 -12.56 -9.88 1.94
C SER A 37 -11.04 -9.67 2.00
N TYR A 38 -10.30 -10.67 2.50
CA TYR A 38 -8.83 -10.67 2.53
C TYR A 38 -8.24 -10.64 1.11
N LEU A 39 -8.72 -11.52 0.22
CA LEU A 39 -8.24 -11.57 -1.16
C LEU A 39 -8.53 -10.26 -1.90
N PHE A 40 -9.72 -9.66 -1.70
CA PHE A 40 -10.06 -8.35 -2.25
C PHE A 40 -9.08 -7.27 -1.79
N ALA A 41 -8.85 -7.16 -0.48
CA ALA A 41 -7.91 -6.18 0.09
C ALA A 41 -6.48 -6.41 -0.43
N PHE A 42 -6.04 -7.67 -0.49
CA PHE A 42 -4.73 -8.04 -1.01
C PHE A 42 -4.56 -7.61 -2.48
N LEU A 43 -5.51 -7.96 -3.35
CA LEU A 43 -5.46 -7.61 -4.77
C LEU A 43 -5.52 -6.09 -4.99
N PHE A 44 -6.29 -5.36 -4.18
CA PHE A 44 -6.34 -3.91 -4.23
C PHE A 44 -4.96 -3.28 -3.99
N TRP A 45 -4.31 -3.63 -2.87
CA TRP A 45 -2.99 -3.08 -2.54
C TRP A 45 -1.89 -3.55 -3.49
N LEU A 46 -1.95 -4.81 -3.92
CA LEU A 46 -1.05 -5.34 -4.96
C LEU A 46 -1.19 -4.58 -6.27
N GLY A 47 -2.42 -4.30 -6.70
CA GLY A 47 -2.71 -3.53 -7.91
C GLY A 47 -2.16 -2.10 -7.84
N VAL A 48 -2.25 -1.45 -6.68
CA VAL A 48 -1.63 -0.12 -6.46
C VAL A 48 -0.11 -0.20 -6.62
N ALA A 49 0.55 -1.17 -5.98
CA ALA A 49 2.00 -1.31 -6.06
C ALA A 49 2.49 -1.63 -7.48
N LEU A 50 1.80 -2.52 -8.19
CA LEU A 50 2.08 -2.86 -9.60
C LEU A 50 1.76 -1.69 -10.55
N GLY A 51 0.71 -0.92 -10.29
CA GLY A 51 0.41 0.29 -11.04
C GLY A 51 1.52 1.33 -10.91
N CYS A 52 2.01 1.53 -9.69
CA CYS A 52 3.14 2.42 -9.44
C CYS A 52 4.45 1.94 -10.10
N SER A 53 4.72 0.63 -10.13
CA SER A 53 5.88 0.08 -10.82
C SER A 53 5.81 0.32 -12.33
N GLY A 54 4.65 0.05 -12.95
CA GLY A 54 4.43 0.33 -14.37
C GLY A 54 4.61 1.82 -14.71
N PHE A 55 4.05 2.72 -13.90
CA PHE A 55 4.23 4.16 -14.08
C PHE A 55 5.70 4.59 -13.95
N LEU A 56 6.43 4.01 -12.99
CA LEU A 56 7.85 4.30 -12.81
C LEU A 56 8.69 3.82 -14.00
N MET A 57 8.37 2.64 -14.56
CA MET A 57 9.04 2.14 -15.77
C MET A 57 8.83 3.06 -16.97
N ILE A 58 7.60 3.55 -17.19
CA ILE A 58 7.30 4.54 -18.25
C ILE A 58 8.09 5.83 -18.03
N HIS A 59 8.20 6.28 -16.78
CA HIS A 59 8.98 7.47 -16.42
C HIS A 59 10.46 7.30 -16.78
N HIS A 60 11.03 6.13 -16.50
CA HIS A 60 12.41 5.80 -16.86
C HIS A 60 12.63 5.72 -18.38
N LEU A 61 11.68 5.18 -19.14
CA LEU A 61 11.79 5.05 -20.60
C LEU A 61 11.65 6.37 -21.35
N THR A 62 10.81 7.27 -20.85
CA THR A 62 10.50 8.53 -21.55
C THR A 62 11.43 9.69 -21.20
N ALA A 63 12.30 9.52 -20.20
CA ALA A 63 13.17 10.58 -19.65
C ALA A 63 12.44 11.90 -19.34
N GLY A 64 11.12 11.85 -19.14
CA GLY A 64 10.26 13.02 -19.04
C GLY A 64 10.42 13.76 -17.72
N ARG A 65 10.78 15.05 -17.76
CA ARG A 65 10.98 15.87 -16.54
C ARG A 65 9.71 16.05 -15.69
N TRP A 66 8.54 15.80 -16.28
CA TRP A 66 7.23 15.94 -15.64
C TRP A 66 6.98 14.97 -14.47
N GLY A 67 7.61 13.78 -14.46
CA GLY A 67 7.41 12.80 -13.39
C GLY A 67 8.33 12.94 -12.18
N TYR A 68 9.28 13.89 -12.16
CA TYR A 68 10.17 14.11 -11.01
C TYR A 68 9.43 14.36 -9.68
N PRO A 69 8.35 15.17 -9.62
CA PRO A 69 7.63 15.41 -8.37
C PRO A 69 6.96 14.15 -7.80
N ILE A 70 6.46 13.25 -8.67
CA ILE A 70 5.72 12.05 -8.28
C ILE A 70 6.64 10.84 -8.04
N ARG A 71 7.86 10.85 -8.59
CA ARG A 71 8.82 9.74 -8.54
C ARG A 71 9.03 9.18 -7.13
N ARG A 72 9.24 10.05 -6.13
CA ARG A 72 9.49 9.60 -4.75
C ARG A 72 8.29 8.88 -4.12
N PHE A 73 7.07 9.25 -4.50
CA PHE A 73 5.85 8.56 -4.06
C PHE A 73 5.68 7.21 -4.75
N LEU A 74 5.99 7.14 -6.05
CA LEU A 74 5.98 5.88 -6.80
C LEU A 74 7.03 4.89 -6.27
N GLU A 75 8.27 5.35 -6.02
CA GLU A 75 9.34 4.54 -5.41
C GLU A 75 8.94 4.05 -4.02
N ALA A 76 8.30 4.90 -3.20
CA ALA A 76 7.80 4.53 -1.89
C ALA A 76 6.68 3.47 -1.96
N ALA A 77 5.78 3.56 -2.95
CA ALA A 77 4.71 2.60 -3.16
C ALA A 77 5.24 1.23 -3.62
N ILE A 78 6.23 1.20 -4.53
CA ILE A 78 6.91 -0.04 -4.97
C ILE A 78 7.65 -0.69 -3.79
N GLY A 79 8.16 0.11 -2.86
CA GLY A 79 8.80 -0.37 -1.62
C GLY A 79 7.88 -1.20 -0.69
N THR A 80 6.60 -1.39 -1.04
CA THR A 80 5.67 -2.30 -0.36
C THR A 80 5.66 -3.73 -0.92
N LEU A 81 6.27 -3.97 -2.09
CA LEU A 81 6.37 -5.29 -2.72
C LEU A 81 7.35 -6.31 -2.06
N PRO A 82 8.32 -5.93 -1.19
CA PRO A 82 9.14 -6.89 -0.45
C PRO A 82 8.60 -7.22 0.96
N LEU A 83 7.33 -6.86 1.26
CA LEU A 83 6.69 -7.26 2.51
C LEU A 83 6.68 -8.79 2.69
#